data_AF-A0A1C6YXV9-F1
#
_entry.id   AF-A0A1C6YXV9-F1
#
_cell.length_a   1.000
_cell.length_b   1.000
_cell.length_c   1.000
_cell.angle_alpha   90.00
_cell.angle_beta   90.00
_cell.angle_gamma   90.00
#
_symmetry.space_group_name_H-M   'P 1'
#
loop_
_entity.id
_entity.type
_entity.pdbx_description
1 polymer ?
#
loop_
_entity_poly.entity_id
_entity_poly.type
_entity_poly.pdbx_seq_one_letter_code
_entity_poly.pdbx_strand_id
1 'polypeptide(L)'
;ENVKIELLDLSKDDLRQDFEDAPEIVQSGLYQHTYTAEYDSPGGEPIAALISAYEFDASAQDVALLRNISKVSAAAHMPFIGSAGPKFFLKENMEQVAAIKDIGNYFDRAEYIKWKSFRETDDSRYIGLVMPRVLGRLPYGPDTVPVRSFNYMEEVKGPDHEKYLWTNASFAFAANMVKSFINNGWCVQIRGPQAGGAVQDLPIHLYDLGTGNQVKIPSEVMIPETREFEFANLGFIPLSYYKNRDYACFFSANSTQKPALYDTADATANSRINSRLPYIFLLSRIAHYLKLIQRENIGTTKDRRLLELELNTWVRGLVTEMTDPGDDLQASHPLRDAKVIVEDIEDNPGFFRVKLYAVPHFQVEGMDVNLSLVSQMPKAKS
;
A
#
# COMPACT_ATOMS: atom_id res chain seq x y z
N GLU A 1 -4.20 17.63 11.76
CA GLU A 1 -4.16 18.77 10.83
C GLU A 1 -4.25 18.24 9.40
N ASN A 2 -5.02 18.90 8.52
CA ASN A 2 -5.12 18.63 7.06
C ASN A 2 -5.36 17.18 6.59
N VAL A 3 -5.91 16.31 7.44
CA VAL A 3 -6.36 14.97 7.07
C VAL A 3 -7.86 14.91 7.25
N LYS A 4 -8.58 14.53 6.19
CA LYS A 4 -10.02 14.26 6.21
C LYS A 4 -10.25 12.77 6.01
N ILE A 5 -11.20 12.22 6.74
CA ILE A 5 -11.63 10.83 6.61
C ILE A 5 -13.12 10.88 6.32
N GLU A 6 -13.50 10.30 5.19
CA GLU A 6 -14.88 10.12 4.79
C GLU A 6 -15.23 8.64 4.88
N LEU A 7 -16.45 8.35 5.32
CA LEU A 7 -16.94 6.99 5.47
C LEU A 7 -18.06 6.77 4.45
N LEU A 8 -17.86 5.77 3.59
CA LEU A 8 -18.89 5.24 2.72
C LEU A 8 -19.27 3.85 3.22
N ASP A 9 -20.48 3.71 3.76
CA ASP A 9 -21.03 2.41 4.13
C ASP A 9 -21.54 1.70 2.88
N LEU A 10 -20.83 0.64 2.50
CA LEU A 10 -21.11 -0.13 1.29
C LEU A 10 -20.73 -1.58 1.54
N SER A 11 -21.61 -2.53 1.26
CA SER A 11 -21.25 -3.94 1.31
C SER A 11 -20.41 -4.32 0.09
N LYS A 12 -19.60 -5.36 0.21
CA LYS A 12 -18.80 -5.87 -0.91
C LYS A 12 -19.68 -6.36 -2.06
N ASP A 13 -20.85 -6.91 -1.74
CA ASP A 13 -21.80 -7.42 -2.73
C ASP A 13 -22.49 -6.28 -3.48
N ASP A 14 -22.87 -5.20 -2.78
CA ASP A 14 -23.44 -4.00 -3.42
C ASP A 14 -22.42 -3.33 -4.35
N LEU A 15 -21.13 -3.27 -3.96
CA LEU A 15 -20.08 -2.75 -4.84
C LEU A 15 -19.88 -3.62 -6.08
N ARG A 16 -20.02 -4.95 -5.96
CA ARG A 16 -19.99 -5.83 -7.14
C ARG A 16 -21.19 -5.56 -8.04
N GLN A 17 -22.38 -5.47 -7.46
CA GLN A 17 -23.62 -5.20 -8.19
C GLN A 17 -23.55 -3.87 -8.94
N ASP A 18 -23.01 -2.82 -8.32
CA ASP A 18 -22.78 -1.51 -8.96
C ASP A 18 -21.92 -1.62 -10.23
N PHE A 19 -20.84 -2.41 -10.18
CA PHE A 19 -20.01 -2.64 -11.35
C PHE A 19 -20.64 -3.56 -12.41
N GLU A 20 -21.53 -4.46 -12.02
CA GLU A 20 -22.25 -5.35 -12.94
C GLU A 20 -23.40 -4.62 -13.66
N ASP A 21 -24.06 -3.70 -12.96
CA ASP A 21 -25.16 -2.90 -13.49
C ASP A 21 -24.67 -1.73 -14.36
N ALA A 22 -23.48 -1.19 -14.06
CA ALA A 22 -22.88 -0.11 -14.83
C ALA A 22 -22.46 -0.60 -16.24
N PRO A 23 -22.95 0.02 -17.33
CA PRO A 23 -22.54 -0.35 -18.70
C PRO A 23 -21.04 -0.15 -18.94
N GLU A 24 -20.48 0.87 -18.30
CA GLU A 24 -19.07 1.23 -18.35
C GLU A 24 -18.61 1.66 -16.96
N ILE A 25 -17.32 1.46 -16.68
CA ILE A 25 -16.74 1.78 -15.36
C ILE A 25 -16.90 3.27 -15.02
N VAL A 26 -16.82 4.16 -16.00
CA VAL A 26 -17.00 5.60 -15.80
C VAL A 26 -18.41 5.99 -15.33
N GLN A 27 -19.37 5.06 -15.44
CA GLN A 27 -20.76 5.25 -15.01
C GLN A 27 -21.05 4.58 -13.66
N SER A 28 -20.11 3.80 -13.11
CA SER A 28 -20.25 3.16 -11.78
C SER A 28 -20.36 4.18 -10.66
N GLY A 29 -21.09 3.83 -9.59
CA GLY A 29 -21.25 4.68 -8.42
C GLY A 29 -19.91 5.01 -7.76
N LEU A 30 -18.98 4.04 -7.66
CA LEU A 30 -17.65 4.33 -7.11
C LEU A 30 -16.89 5.36 -7.95
N TYR A 31 -16.95 5.28 -9.28
CA TYR A 31 -16.32 6.28 -10.16
C TYR A 31 -16.95 7.66 -10.01
N GLN A 32 -18.29 7.74 -9.90
CA GLN A 32 -18.98 9.00 -9.68
C GLN A 32 -18.55 9.67 -8.36
N HIS A 33 -18.50 8.91 -7.26
CA HIS A 33 -18.12 9.42 -5.94
C HIS A 33 -16.66 9.87 -5.87
N THR A 34 -15.75 9.13 -6.52
CA THR A 34 -14.31 9.36 -6.36
C THR A 34 -13.70 10.22 -7.46
N TYR A 35 -14.02 9.92 -8.72
CA TYR A 35 -13.47 10.64 -9.86
C TYR A 35 -14.32 11.86 -10.20
N THR A 36 -15.62 11.68 -10.47
CA THR A 36 -16.46 12.77 -11.00
C THR A 36 -16.71 13.85 -9.96
N ALA A 37 -17.13 13.49 -8.75
CA ALA A 37 -17.48 14.43 -7.69
C ALA A 37 -16.27 15.17 -7.12
N GLU A 38 -15.10 14.52 -7.04
CA GLU A 38 -13.92 15.09 -6.39
C GLU A 38 -12.79 15.40 -7.38
N TYR A 39 -12.21 14.38 -8.01
CA TYR A 39 -11.02 14.57 -8.86
C TYR A 39 -11.28 15.46 -10.08
N ASP A 40 -12.42 15.29 -10.76
CA ASP A 40 -12.75 15.99 -12.00
C ASP A 40 -13.58 17.28 -11.80
N SER A 41 -14.21 17.45 -10.64
CA SER A 41 -14.99 18.66 -10.34
C SER A 41 -14.10 19.85 -9.95
N PRO A 42 -14.37 21.06 -10.49
CA PRO A 42 -13.71 22.28 -10.02
C PRO A 42 -14.00 22.56 -8.55
N GLY A 43 -12.95 22.78 -7.75
CA GLY A 43 -13.07 22.99 -6.30
C GLY A 43 -13.24 21.71 -5.47
N GLY A 44 -13.29 20.54 -6.11
CA GLY A 44 -13.26 19.25 -5.41
C GLY A 44 -11.89 18.95 -4.80
N GLU A 45 -11.87 18.01 -3.86
CA GLU A 45 -10.69 17.61 -3.11
C GLU A 45 -10.30 16.15 -3.47
N PRO A 46 -9.26 15.94 -4.31
CA PRO A 46 -8.87 14.60 -4.72
C PRO A 46 -8.62 13.65 -3.55
N ILE A 47 -9.30 12.49 -3.58
CA ILE A 47 -9.15 11.45 -2.57
C ILE A 47 -7.76 10.81 -2.71
N ALA A 48 -6.99 10.83 -1.61
CA ALA A 48 -5.61 10.35 -1.60
C ALA A 48 -5.50 8.82 -1.70
N ALA A 49 -6.39 8.10 -1.04
CA ALA A 49 -6.40 6.65 -0.97
C ALA A 49 -7.78 6.14 -0.55
N LEU A 50 -8.13 4.92 -0.96
CA LEU A 50 -9.33 4.24 -0.49
C LEU A 50 -8.94 3.09 0.42
N ILE A 51 -9.46 3.07 1.65
CA ILE A 51 -9.19 2.02 2.64
C ILE A 51 -10.46 1.21 2.81
N SER A 52 -10.39 -0.08 2.49
CA SER A 52 -11.52 -0.99 2.62
C SER A 52 -11.37 -1.90 3.84
N ALA A 53 -12.50 -2.25 4.43
CA ALA A 53 -12.59 -3.32 5.42
C ALA A 53 -12.77 -4.71 4.77
N TYR A 54 -12.78 -4.79 3.44
CA TYR A 54 -13.05 -6.03 2.73
C TYR A 54 -11.87 -6.98 2.75
N GLU A 55 -12.20 -8.26 2.92
CA GLU A 55 -11.28 -9.38 2.73
C GLU A 55 -11.55 -9.99 1.35
N PHE A 56 -10.52 -10.06 0.51
CA PHE A 56 -10.57 -10.65 -0.82
C PHE A 56 -10.07 -12.09 -0.81
N ASP A 57 -10.61 -12.91 -1.70
CA ASP A 57 -10.19 -14.27 -1.98
C ASP A 57 -9.73 -14.45 -3.44
N ALA A 58 -9.34 -15.68 -3.80
CA ALA A 58 -8.86 -16.03 -5.13
C ALA A 58 -9.99 -16.37 -6.13
N SER A 59 -11.25 -16.19 -5.76
CA SER A 59 -12.38 -16.47 -6.64
C SER A 59 -12.38 -15.54 -7.85
N ALA A 60 -12.99 -16.01 -8.95
CA ALA A 60 -13.10 -15.21 -10.15
C ALA A 60 -13.90 -13.91 -9.93
N GLN A 61 -14.88 -13.92 -9.02
CA GLN A 61 -15.69 -12.75 -8.67
C GLN A 61 -14.85 -11.69 -7.96
N ASP A 62 -14.05 -12.08 -6.96
CA ASP A 62 -13.20 -11.13 -6.24
C ASP A 62 -12.06 -10.58 -7.10
N VAL A 63 -11.45 -11.40 -7.95
CA VAL A 63 -10.44 -10.93 -8.89
C VAL A 63 -11.04 -9.99 -9.95
N ALA A 64 -12.28 -10.22 -10.38
CA ALA A 64 -13.00 -9.31 -11.26
C ALA A 64 -13.31 -7.97 -10.57
N LEU A 65 -13.76 -8.02 -9.31
CA LEU A 65 -13.99 -6.83 -8.49
C LEU A 65 -12.69 -6.02 -8.32
N LEU A 66 -11.59 -6.65 -7.95
CA LEU A 66 -10.27 -6.00 -7.84
C LEU A 66 -9.83 -5.33 -9.14
N ARG A 67 -10.14 -5.96 -10.29
CA ARG A 67 -9.85 -5.40 -11.61
C ARG A 67 -10.69 -4.17 -11.95
N ASN A 68 -11.94 -4.11 -11.51
CA ASN A 68 -12.79 -2.94 -11.71
C ASN A 68 -12.35 -1.80 -10.77
N ILE A 69 -12.10 -2.11 -9.49
CA ILE A 69 -11.56 -1.16 -8.51
C ILE A 69 -10.23 -0.59 -9.00
N SER A 70 -9.31 -1.43 -9.51
CA SER A 70 -7.99 -0.98 -9.96
C SER A 70 -8.08 0.05 -11.09
N LYS A 71 -9.06 -0.09 -11.99
CA LYS A 71 -9.29 0.87 -13.07
C LYS A 71 -9.81 2.21 -12.56
N VAL A 72 -10.74 2.19 -11.59
CA VAL A 72 -11.22 3.43 -10.93
C VAL A 72 -10.07 4.10 -10.17
N SER A 73 -9.33 3.32 -9.38
CA SER A 73 -8.16 3.79 -8.64
C SER A 73 -7.06 4.36 -9.53
N ALA A 74 -6.80 3.74 -10.69
CA ALA A 74 -5.84 4.24 -11.66
C ALA A 74 -6.31 5.55 -12.30
N ALA A 75 -7.59 5.68 -12.64
CA ALA A 75 -8.16 6.89 -13.22
C ALA A 75 -8.13 8.07 -12.24
N ALA A 76 -8.47 7.85 -10.97
CA ALA A 76 -8.51 8.89 -9.93
C ALA A 76 -7.15 9.14 -9.25
N HIS A 77 -6.10 8.39 -9.62
CA HIS A 77 -4.83 8.37 -8.90
C HIS A 77 -5.03 8.17 -7.38
N MET A 78 -5.80 7.14 -7.02
CA MET A 78 -6.24 6.88 -5.65
C MET A 78 -5.99 5.40 -5.34
N PRO A 79 -4.81 5.04 -4.79
CA PRO A 79 -4.53 3.65 -4.44
C PRO A 79 -5.56 3.08 -3.47
N PHE A 80 -5.95 1.84 -3.71
CA PHE A 80 -6.93 1.10 -2.90
C PHE A 80 -6.20 0.07 -2.04
N ILE A 81 -6.50 0.07 -0.75
CA ILE A 81 -5.96 -0.87 0.23
C ILE A 81 -7.11 -1.76 0.73
N GLY A 82 -6.96 -3.06 0.55
CA GLY A 82 -7.83 -4.09 1.14
C GLY A 82 -7.02 -5.15 1.85
N SER A 83 -7.64 -6.28 2.21
CA SER A 83 -6.94 -7.42 2.79
C SER A 83 -7.09 -8.71 2.00
N ALA A 84 -6.14 -9.61 2.18
CA ALA A 84 -6.22 -10.99 1.74
C ALA A 84 -6.34 -11.91 2.97
N GLY A 85 -7.39 -12.71 3.00
CA GLY A 85 -7.66 -13.67 4.07
C GLY A 85 -7.15 -15.08 3.78
N PRO A 86 -7.40 -16.04 4.69
CA PRO A 86 -6.99 -17.43 4.49
C PRO A 86 -7.67 -18.08 3.27
N LYS A 87 -8.89 -17.66 2.94
CA LYS A 87 -9.63 -18.12 1.75
C LYS A 87 -8.93 -17.76 0.45
N PHE A 88 -8.17 -16.66 0.41
CA PHE A 88 -7.33 -16.32 -0.74
C PHE A 88 -6.35 -17.45 -1.04
N PHE A 89 -5.80 -18.07 -0.01
CA PHE A 89 -4.84 -19.16 -0.10
C PHE A 89 -5.51 -20.54 -0.08
N LEU A 90 -6.82 -20.63 -0.32
CA LEU A 90 -7.60 -21.88 -0.25
C LEU A 90 -7.39 -22.63 1.09
N LYS A 91 -7.24 -21.87 2.18
CA LYS A 91 -7.08 -22.35 3.56
C LYS A 91 -8.23 -21.88 4.43
N GLU A 92 -8.41 -22.59 5.54
CA GLU A 92 -9.44 -22.24 6.53
C GLU A 92 -8.96 -21.15 7.50
N ASN A 93 -7.66 -21.13 7.81
CA ASN A 93 -7.08 -20.19 8.76
C ASN A 93 -5.66 -19.75 8.35
N MET A 94 -5.19 -18.67 8.97
CA MET A 94 -3.89 -18.08 8.66
C MET A 94 -2.69 -18.93 9.13
N GLU A 95 -2.87 -19.82 10.10
CA GLU A 95 -1.82 -20.77 10.51
C GLU A 95 -1.47 -21.75 9.38
N GLN A 96 -2.49 -22.26 8.69
CA GLN A 96 -2.30 -23.12 7.51
C GLN A 96 -1.65 -22.36 6.35
N VAL A 97 -1.88 -21.05 6.23
CA VAL A 97 -1.22 -20.20 5.23
C VAL A 97 0.26 -20.08 5.53
N ALA A 98 0.61 -19.75 6.78
CA ALA A 98 1.99 -19.68 7.21
C ALA A 98 2.73 -21.03 7.15
N ALA A 99 1.99 -22.15 7.17
CA ALA A 99 2.54 -23.51 7.04
C ALA A 99 2.83 -23.94 5.59
N ILE A 100 2.41 -23.16 4.57
CA ILE A 100 2.70 -23.48 3.16
C ILE A 100 4.21 -23.41 2.96
N LYS A 101 4.88 -24.51 2.60
CA LYS A 101 6.35 -24.55 2.51
C LYS A 101 6.90 -23.71 1.36
N ASP A 102 6.29 -23.79 0.19
CA ASP A 102 6.72 -23.07 -1.01
C ASP A 102 5.52 -22.31 -1.57
N ILE A 103 5.44 -21.02 -1.22
CA ILE A 103 4.33 -20.17 -1.62
C ILE A 103 4.43 -19.78 -3.10
N GLY A 104 5.64 -19.73 -3.68
CA GLY A 104 5.82 -19.46 -5.10
C GLY A 104 5.16 -20.52 -5.96
N ASN A 105 5.55 -21.79 -5.75
CA ASN A 105 4.96 -22.93 -6.44
C ASN A 105 3.48 -23.13 -6.07
N TYR A 106 3.05 -22.71 -4.87
CA TYR A 106 1.65 -22.77 -4.48
C TYR A 106 0.75 -21.91 -5.38
N PHE A 107 1.25 -20.75 -5.81
CA PHE A 107 0.54 -19.87 -6.74
C PHE A 107 0.62 -20.34 -8.20
N ASP A 108 1.37 -21.40 -8.51
CA ASP A 108 1.42 -22.01 -9.84
C ASP A 108 0.22 -22.88 -10.20
N ARG A 109 -0.69 -23.11 -9.25
CA ARG A 109 -1.90 -23.88 -9.45
C ARG A 109 -2.91 -23.15 -10.35
N ALA A 110 -3.80 -23.92 -10.96
CA ALA A 110 -4.78 -23.43 -11.94
C ALA A 110 -5.79 -22.45 -11.33
N GLU A 111 -6.08 -22.60 -10.04
CA GLU A 111 -6.99 -21.75 -9.27
C GLU A 111 -6.54 -20.27 -9.29
N TYR A 112 -5.24 -20.00 -9.44
CA TYR A 112 -4.68 -18.64 -9.46
C TYR A 112 -4.49 -18.06 -10.87
N ILE A 113 -4.98 -18.71 -11.93
CA ILE A 113 -4.82 -18.20 -13.32
C ILE A 113 -5.39 -16.77 -13.45
N LYS A 114 -6.58 -16.52 -12.90
CA LYS A 114 -7.22 -15.19 -12.93
C LYS A 114 -6.42 -14.17 -12.12
N TRP A 115 -5.95 -14.55 -10.94
CA TRP A 115 -5.11 -13.70 -10.09
C TRP A 115 -3.82 -13.31 -10.81
N LYS A 116 -3.09 -14.26 -11.40
CA LYS A 116 -1.88 -14.00 -12.18
C LYS A 116 -2.13 -13.03 -13.33
N SER A 117 -3.17 -13.28 -14.11
CA SER A 117 -3.57 -12.38 -15.20
C SER A 117 -3.93 -10.98 -14.71
N PHE A 118 -4.48 -10.83 -13.50
CA PHE A 118 -4.74 -9.52 -12.91
C PHE A 118 -3.44 -8.80 -12.54
N ARG A 119 -2.49 -9.50 -11.91
CA ARG A 119 -1.18 -8.94 -11.52
C ARG A 119 -0.32 -8.46 -12.70
N GLU A 120 -0.56 -8.99 -13.90
CA GLU A 120 0.12 -8.58 -15.13
C GLU A 120 -0.46 -7.29 -15.73
N THR A 121 -1.60 -6.80 -15.21
CA THR A 121 -2.19 -5.55 -15.68
C THR A 121 -1.51 -4.32 -15.09
N ASP A 122 -1.46 -3.23 -15.85
CA ASP A 122 -0.85 -1.96 -15.41
C ASP A 122 -1.59 -1.32 -14.24
N ASP A 123 -2.91 -1.51 -14.16
CA ASP A 123 -3.76 -0.89 -13.13
C ASP A 123 -3.60 -1.57 -11.76
N SER A 124 -3.16 -2.84 -11.73
CA SER A 124 -2.97 -3.60 -10.49
C SER A 124 -1.95 -2.97 -9.52
N ARG A 125 -1.13 -2.02 -10.01
CA ARG A 125 -0.20 -1.23 -9.19
C ARG A 125 -0.87 -0.32 -8.17
N TYR A 126 -2.14 0.01 -8.38
CA TYR A 126 -2.93 0.82 -7.47
C TYR A 126 -3.59 0.00 -6.36
N ILE A 127 -3.47 -1.33 -6.36
CA ILE A 127 -4.07 -2.19 -5.35
C ILE A 127 -2.99 -2.67 -4.38
N GLY A 128 -3.26 -2.54 -3.08
CA GLY A 128 -2.52 -3.16 -2.00
C GLY A 128 -3.39 -4.13 -1.21
N LEU A 129 -2.90 -5.36 -0.96
CA LEU A 129 -3.60 -6.35 -0.15
C LEU A 129 -2.78 -6.68 1.09
N VAL A 130 -3.27 -6.26 2.25
CA VAL A 130 -2.62 -6.50 3.55
C VAL A 130 -3.00 -7.85 4.15
N MET A 131 -2.11 -8.43 4.95
CA MET A 131 -2.34 -9.68 5.69
C MET A 131 -1.33 -9.79 6.84
N PRO A 132 -1.56 -10.58 7.90
CA PRO A 132 -2.85 -11.08 8.38
C PRO A 132 -3.64 -9.99 9.12
N ARG A 133 -4.79 -10.34 9.71
CA ARG A 133 -5.57 -9.47 10.60
C ARG A 133 -4.83 -9.23 11.94
N VAL A 134 -5.22 -8.17 12.64
CA VAL A 134 -4.67 -7.78 13.95
C VAL A 134 -5.72 -7.78 15.03
N LEU A 135 -5.31 -7.99 16.27
CA LEU A 135 -6.20 -8.02 17.41
C LEU A 135 -6.79 -6.62 17.66
N GLY A 136 -8.11 -6.50 17.58
CA GLY A 136 -8.80 -5.22 17.74
C GLY A 136 -9.00 -4.79 19.19
N ARG A 137 -9.14 -5.76 20.10
CA ARG A 137 -9.26 -5.51 21.54
C ARG A 137 -8.76 -6.68 22.37
N LEU A 138 -8.42 -6.40 23.62
CA LEU A 138 -8.23 -7.46 24.62
C LEU A 138 -9.57 -8.12 24.98
N PRO A 139 -9.57 -9.44 25.26
CA PRO A 139 -10.72 -10.13 25.83
C PRO A 139 -11.15 -9.50 27.15
N TYR A 140 -12.45 -9.50 27.43
CA TYR A 140 -12.97 -9.01 28.70
C TYR A 140 -12.66 -9.98 29.84
N GLY A 141 -12.21 -9.44 30.97
CA GLY A 141 -11.83 -10.23 32.14
C GLY A 141 -11.40 -9.34 33.29
N PRO A 142 -11.41 -9.87 34.54
CA PRO A 142 -11.00 -9.12 35.72
C PRO A 142 -9.53 -8.68 35.65
N ASP A 143 -8.67 -9.51 35.05
CA ASP A 143 -7.23 -9.26 34.93
C ASP A 143 -6.84 -8.48 33.66
N THR A 144 -7.78 -8.28 32.74
CA THR A 144 -7.57 -7.58 31.47
C THR A 144 -8.42 -6.31 31.39
N VAL A 145 -9.60 -6.39 30.76
CA VAL A 145 -10.55 -5.28 30.61
C VAL A 145 -11.83 -5.65 31.38
N PRO A 146 -12.02 -5.12 32.61
CA PRO A 146 -13.18 -5.47 33.41
C PRO A 146 -14.45 -4.76 32.92
N VAL A 147 -15.58 -5.47 32.96
CA VAL A 147 -16.90 -4.90 32.71
C VAL A 147 -17.45 -4.31 34.02
N ARG A 148 -17.97 -3.08 33.97
CA ARG A 148 -18.43 -2.37 35.18
C ARG A 148 -19.74 -2.91 35.77
N SER A 149 -20.63 -3.41 34.92
CA SER A 149 -22.04 -3.66 35.29
C SER A 149 -22.28 -5.05 35.87
N PHE A 150 -21.52 -6.05 35.42
CA PHE A 150 -21.63 -7.43 35.88
C PHE A 150 -20.27 -8.12 35.73
N ASN A 151 -20.05 -9.19 36.49
CA ASN A 151 -18.83 -9.99 36.39
C ASN A 151 -18.86 -10.80 35.09
N TYR A 152 -18.27 -10.24 34.04
CA TYR A 152 -18.11 -10.88 32.75
C TYR A 152 -16.67 -11.35 32.56
N MET A 153 -16.53 -12.60 32.18
CA MET A 153 -15.26 -13.19 31.77
C MET A 153 -15.47 -13.81 30.40
N GLU A 154 -14.76 -13.28 29.41
CA GLU A 154 -14.83 -13.79 28.05
C GLU A 154 -14.05 -15.11 27.96
N GLU A 155 -14.72 -16.18 27.54
CA GLU A 155 -14.13 -17.52 27.51
C GLU A 155 -13.19 -17.73 26.30
N VAL A 156 -12.08 -17.01 26.29
CA VAL A 156 -11.05 -17.12 25.25
C VAL A 156 -9.89 -17.98 25.76
N LYS A 157 -9.87 -19.25 25.38
CA LYS A 157 -8.73 -20.13 25.60
C LYS A 157 -7.74 -19.88 24.45
N GLY A 158 -6.49 -19.59 24.76
CA GLY A 158 -5.46 -19.17 23.80
C GLY A 158 -5.45 -19.81 22.39
N PRO A 159 -5.63 -21.14 22.22
CA PRO A 159 -5.64 -21.77 20.90
C PRO A 159 -6.92 -21.53 20.08
N ASP A 160 -8.02 -21.05 20.66
CA ASP A 160 -9.26 -20.76 19.91
C ASP A 160 -9.17 -19.39 19.23
N HIS A 161 -8.49 -19.31 18.08
CA HIS A 161 -8.26 -18.06 17.35
C HIS A 161 -9.55 -17.31 17.00
N GLU A 162 -10.61 -18.01 16.63
CA GLU A 162 -11.89 -17.43 16.17
C GLU A 162 -12.67 -16.70 17.27
N LYS A 163 -12.33 -16.90 18.55
CA LYS A 163 -12.98 -16.20 19.67
C LYS A 163 -12.43 -14.81 19.91
N TYR A 164 -11.26 -14.49 19.35
CA TYR A 164 -10.69 -13.15 19.42
C TYR A 164 -11.36 -12.22 18.40
N LEU A 165 -11.51 -10.95 18.76
CA LEU A 165 -11.98 -9.93 17.83
C LEU A 165 -10.83 -9.48 16.92
N TRP A 166 -10.77 -10.09 15.74
CA TRP A 166 -9.83 -9.69 14.69
C TRP A 166 -10.32 -8.48 13.91
N THR A 167 -9.41 -7.59 13.58
CA THR A 167 -9.64 -6.37 12.81
C THR A 167 -8.75 -6.36 11.57
N ASN A 168 -9.24 -5.73 10.52
CA ASN A 168 -8.53 -5.67 9.25
C ASN A 168 -7.25 -4.84 9.40
N ALA A 169 -6.10 -5.40 8.98
CA ALA A 169 -4.83 -4.69 9.02
C ALA A 169 -4.75 -3.52 8.02
N SER A 170 -5.73 -3.37 7.11
CA SER A 170 -5.84 -2.21 6.22
C SER A 170 -5.95 -0.91 7.00
N PHE A 171 -6.63 -0.92 8.15
CA PHE A 171 -6.73 0.23 9.04
C PHE A 171 -5.41 0.54 9.75
N ALA A 172 -4.65 -0.49 10.14
CA ALA A 172 -3.31 -0.29 10.71
C ALA A 172 -2.34 0.30 9.66
N PHE A 173 -2.45 -0.16 8.41
CA PHE A 173 -1.70 0.42 7.29
C PHE A 173 -2.11 1.88 7.02
N ALA A 174 -3.42 2.16 7.02
CA ALA A 174 -3.94 3.52 6.87
C ALA A 174 -3.47 4.47 7.98
N ALA A 175 -3.39 4.00 9.22
CA ALA A 175 -2.86 4.79 10.33
C ALA A 175 -1.40 5.21 10.09
N ASN A 176 -0.57 4.30 9.56
CA ASN A 176 0.81 4.62 9.16
C ASN A 176 0.86 5.63 8.02
N MET A 177 -0.04 5.52 7.03
CA MET A 177 -0.14 6.51 5.95
C MET A 177 -0.47 7.91 6.48
N VAL A 178 -1.48 8.02 7.36
CA VAL A 178 -1.85 9.28 8.00
C VAL A 178 -0.70 9.85 8.81
N LYS A 179 0.02 9.01 9.57
CA LYS A 179 1.19 9.43 10.34
C LYS A 179 2.32 9.95 9.44
N SER A 180 2.61 9.25 8.33
CA SER A 180 3.58 9.69 7.33
C SER A 180 3.20 11.04 6.74
N PHE A 181 1.92 11.24 6.40
CA PHE A 181 1.45 12.50 5.84
C PHE A 181 1.54 13.66 6.83
N ILE A 182 1.14 13.45 8.09
CA ILE A 182 1.19 14.51 9.12
C ILE A 182 2.64 14.94 9.38
N ASN A 183 3.57 13.99 9.44
CA ASN A 183 4.96 14.29 9.76
C ASN A 183 5.72 14.91 8.56
N ASN A 184 5.45 14.41 7.35
CA ASN A 184 6.32 14.65 6.20
C ASN A 184 5.63 15.41 5.05
N GLY A 185 4.30 15.53 5.07
CA GLY A 185 3.49 16.00 3.94
C GLY A 185 3.28 14.97 2.82
N TRP A 186 3.89 13.79 2.94
CA TRP A 186 3.87 12.72 1.92
C TRP A 186 3.68 11.34 2.54
N CYS A 187 3.03 10.44 1.81
CA CYS A 187 2.79 9.05 2.20
C CYS A 187 3.89 8.10 1.69
N VAL A 188 5.17 8.42 1.96
CA VAL A 188 6.32 7.61 1.50
C VAL A 188 6.90 6.75 2.63
N GLN A 189 6.87 7.23 3.87
CA GLN A 189 7.41 6.53 5.05
C GLN A 189 6.32 5.69 5.71
N ILE A 190 5.96 4.59 5.06
CA ILE A 190 4.87 3.69 5.49
C ILE A 190 5.33 2.25 5.68
N ARG A 191 6.64 2.00 5.66
CA ARG A 191 7.25 0.67 5.73
C ARG A 191 8.57 0.70 6.49
N GLY A 192 9.00 -0.46 6.96
CA GLY A 192 10.20 -0.64 7.77
C GLY A 192 10.02 -0.17 9.22
N PRO A 193 10.78 -0.75 10.17
CA PRO A 193 10.56 -0.54 11.60
C PRO A 193 10.84 0.89 12.06
N GLN A 194 11.79 1.57 11.42
CA GLN A 194 12.18 2.94 11.73
C GLN A 194 11.61 3.97 10.74
N ALA A 195 11.18 3.53 9.55
CA ALA A 195 10.72 4.40 8.46
C ALA A 195 9.17 4.44 8.35
N GLY A 196 8.49 4.37 9.49
CA GLY A 196 7.04 4.59 9.61
C GLY A 196 6.14 3.36 9.35
N GLY A 197 6.71 2.17 9.15
CA GLY A 197 5.96 0.92 8.99
C GLY A 197 5.53 0.22 10.29
N ALA A 198 6.02 0.70 11.45
CA ALA A 198 5.75 0.08 12.75
C ALA A 198 4.36 0.46 13.29
N VAL A 199 3.54 -0.56 13.56
CA VAL A 199 2.26 -0.49 14.25
C VAL A 199 2.50 -0.76 15.73
N GLN A 200 2.48 0.30 16.54
CA GLN A 200 2.79 0.28 17.97
C GLN A 200 1.53 0.05 18.82
N ASP A 201 1.74 -0.30 20.09
CA ASP A 201 0.68 -0.43 21.10
C ASP A 201 -0.42 -1.44 20.71
N LEU A 202 0.01 -2.59 20.16
CA LEU A 202 -0.93 -3.66 19.83
C LEU A 202 -1.41 -4.39 21.09
N PRO A 203 -2.70 -4.79 21.17
CA PRO A 203 -3.20 -5.53 22.32
C PRO A 203 -2.46 -6.85 22.55
N ILE A 204 -1.86 -7.02 23.73
CA ILE A 204 -1.21 -8.27 24.16
C ILE A 204 -2.05 -8.97 25.22
N HIS A 205 -2.56 -10.16 24.89
CA HIS A 205 -3.28 -11.00 25.86
C HIS A 205 -2.34 -12.05 26.46
N LEU A 206 -2.24 -12.08 27.78
CA LEU A 206 -1.55 -13.14 28.53
C LEU A 206 -2.58 -14.17 28.98
N TYR A 207 -2.33 -15.44 28.69
CA TYR A 207 -3.21 -16.53 29.13
C TYR A 207 -2.40 -17.68 29.73
N ASP A 208 -2.97 -18.38 30.70
CA ASP A 208 -2.34 -19.51 31.37
C ASP A 208 -2.87 -20.85 30.82
N LEU A 209 -1.95 -21.76 30.49
CA LEU A 209 -2.24 -23.14 30.07
C LEU A 209 -1.86 -24.17 31.15
N GLY A 210 -1.62 -23.74 32.39
CA GLY A 210 -1.17 -24.58 33.49
C GLY A 210 0.34 -24.84 33.52
N THR A 211 1.08 -24.29 32.56
CA THR A 211 2.56 -24.30 32.51
C THR A 211 3.18 -22.91 32.70
N GLY A 212 2.34 -21.91 33.00
CA GLY A 212 2.71 -20.51 33.13
C GLY A 212 2.06 -19.63 32.05
N ASN A 213 2.20 -18.31 32.24
CA ASN A 213 1.62 -17.32 31.34
C ASN A 213 2.30 -17.35 29.96
N GLN A 214 1.49 -17.53 28.92
CA GLN A 214 1.90 -17.43 27.53
C GLN A 214 1.30 -16.18 26.89
N VAL A 215 2.06 -15.58 25.98
CA VAL A 215 1.64 -14.41 25.21
C VAL A 215 0.86 -14.88 23.99
N LYS A 216 -0.38 -14.40 23.81
CA LYS A 216 -1.07 -14.44 22.53
C LYS A 216 -0.45 -13.37 21.62
N ILE A 217 -0.04 -13.79 20.44
CA ILE A 217 0.45 -12.86 19.40
C ILE A 217 -0.68 -11.92 18.95
N PRO A 218 -0.41 -10.63 18.72
CA PRO A 218 -1.42 -9.64 18.33
C PRO A 218 -1.79 -9.69 16.84
N SER A 219 -1.11 -10.53 16.06
CA SER A 219 -1.47 -10.89 14.68
C SER A 219 -1.99 -12.33 14.67
N GLU A 220 -2.78 -12.72 13.69
CA GLU A 220 -3.30 -14.10 13.62
C GLU A 220 -2.21 -15.15 13.57
N VAL A 221 -1.11 -14.83 12.90
CA VAL A 221 0.05 -15.69 12.73
C VAL A 221 1.32 -14.86 12.66
N MET A 222 2.42 -15.42 13.18
CA MET A 222 3.74 -14.83 13.06
C MET A 222 4.31 -15.12 11.66
N ILE A 223 4.63 -14.08 10.90
CA ILE A 223 5.30 -14.19 9.61
C ILE A 223 6.79 -13.81 9.80
N PRO A 224 7.73 -14.77 9.68
CA PRO A 224 9.15 -14.47 9.68
C PRO A 224 9.55 -13.61 8.47
N GLU A 225 10.64 -12.85 8.60
CA GLU A 225 11.16 -11.95 7.55
C GLU A 225 11.39 -12.63 6.20
N THR A 226 11.92 -13.87 6.20
CA THR A 226 12.10 -14.63 4.96
C THR A 226 10.78 -14.89 4.24
N ARG A 227 9.72 -15.17 4.99
CA ARG A 227 8.37 -15.42 4.45
C ARG A 227 7.68 -14.12 4.04
N GLU A 228 7.91 -13.06 4.80
CA GLU A 228 7.43 -11.71 4.46
C GLU A 228 7.86 -11.36 3.04
N PHE A 229 9.14 -11.56 2.70
CA PHE A 229 9.66 -11.31 1.36
C PHE A 229 9.01 -12.20 0.28
N GLU A 230 8.76 -13.48 0.57
CA GLU A 230 8.06 -14.39 -0.34
C GLU A 230 6.63 -13.90 -0.67
N PHE A 231 5.86 -13.49 0.36
CA PHE A 231 4.52 -12.92 0.17
C PHE A 231 4.56 -11.56 -0.52
N ALA A 232 5.56 -10.73 -0.20
CA ALA A 232 5.76 -9.43 -0.84
C ALA A 232 5.99 -9.54 -2.35
N ASN A 233 6.76 -10.55 -2.79
CA ASN A 233 6.96 -10.84 -4.22
C ASN A 233 5.68 -11.35 -4.90
N LEU A 234 4.73 -11.88 -4.13
CA LEU A 234 3.41 -12.28 -4.62
C LEU A 234 2.38 -11.15 -4.63
N GLY A 235 2.78 -9.93 -4.23
CA GLY A 235 1.93 -8.74 -4.27
C GLY A 235 1.05 -8.56 -3.05
N PHE A 236 1.42 -9.16 -1.92
CA PHE A 236 0.80 -8.94 -0.61
C PHE A 236 1.66 -8.01 0.25
N ILE A 237 1.04 -7.46 1.29
CA ILE A 237 1.67 -6.57 2.26
C ILE A 237 1.58 -7.24 3.63
N PRO A 238 2.58 -8.03 4.02
CA PRO A 238 2.52 -8.78 5.26
C PRO A 238 2.86 -7.89 6.46
N LEU A 239 2.06 -8.00 7.51
CA LEU A 239 2.30 -7.42 8.81
C LEU A 239 3.04 -8.45 9.67
N SER A 240 4.31 -8.19 9.92
CA SER A 240 5.17 -9.09 10.66
C SER A 240 5.30 -8.64 12.12
N TYR A 241 4.90 -9.52 13.04
CA TYR A 241 4.99 -9.26 14.47
C TYR A 241 6.42 -9.45 14.99
N TYR A 242 6.93 -8.47 15.76
CA TYR A 242 8.21 -8.59 16.42
C TYR A 242 8.08 -9.44 17.69
N LYS A 243 8.71 -10.61 17.68
CA LYS A 243 8.69 -11.52 18.82
C LYS A 243 9.21 -10.82 20.08
N ASN A 244 8.45 -10.96 21.18
CA ASN A 244 8.72 -10.35 22.49
C ASN A 244 8.68 -8.81 22.51
N ARG A 245 7.98 -8.18 21.56
CA ARG A 245 7.70 -6.74 21.53
C ARG A 245 6.20 -6.52 21.36
N ASP A 246 5.74 -5.33 21.67
CA ASP A 246 4.34 -4.89 21.59
C ASP A 246 4.00 -4.19 20.26
N TYR A 247 4.81 -4.42 19.22
CA TYR A 247 4.59 -3.84 17.91
C TYR A 247 4.73 -4.87 16.79
N ALA A 248 4.07 -4.57 15.68
CA ALA A 248 4.25 -5.26 14.41
C ALA A 248 4.75 -4.27 13.35
N CYS A 249 5.26 -4.75 12.23
CA CYS A 249 5.81 -3.89 11.19
C CYS A 249 5.46 -4.40 9.80
N PHE A 250 5.06 -3.46 8.94
CA PHE A 250 5.06 -3.68 7.49
C PHE A 250 6.49 -3.46 6.99
N PHE A 251 7.19 -4.52 6.59
CA PHE A 251 8.56 -4.39 6.09
C PHE A 251 8.59 -3.97 4.62
N SER A 252 7.69 -4.55 3.83
CA SER A 252 7.42 -4.17 2.45
C SER A 252 6.02 -3.55 2.31
N ALA A 253 5.84 -2.80 1.23
CA ALA A 253 4.56 -2.24 0.81
C ALA A 253 4.45 -2.36 -0.71
N ASN A 254 4.44 -3.59 -1.19
CA ASN A 254 4.29 -3.88 -2.61
C ASN A 254 2.82 -3.82 -3.02
N SER A 255 2.57 -3.31 -4.22
CA SER A 255 1.26 -3.45 -4.86
C SER A 255 1.05 -4.88 -5.35
N THR A 256 -0.17 -5.18 -5.78
CA THR A 256 -0.46 -6.49 -6.39
C THR A 256 0.24 -6.70 -7.73
N GLN A 257 0.75 -5.64 -8.39
CA GLN A 257 1.40 -5.76 -9.68
C GLN A 257 2.62 -6.68 -9.62
N LYS A 258 2.75 -7.55 -10.63
CA LYS A 258 3.97 -8.30 -10.88
C LYS A 258 4.89 -7.45 -11.78
N PRO A 259 6.08 -7.04 -11.31
CA PRO A 259 7.02 -6.30 -12.15
C PRO A 259 7.38 -7.09 -13.41
N ALA A 260 7.20 -6.48 -14.58
CA ALA A 260 7.70 -7.02 -15.83
C ALA A 260 9.24 -7.04 -15.85
N LEU A 261 9.80 -8.10 -16.42
CA LEU A 261 11.23 -8.21 -16.71
C LEU A 261 11.46 -7.74 -18.15
N TYR A 262 12.44 -6.87 -18.33
CA TYR A 262 12.83 -6.31 -19.62
C TYR A 262 14.28 -6.68 -19.94
N ASP A 263 14.65 -6.55 -21.20
CA ASP A 263 16.01 -6.87 -21.67
C ASP A 263 17.08 -5.98 -21.02
N THR A 264 16.73 -4.75 -20.68
CA THR A 264 17.63 -3.80 -20.02
C THR A 264 17.41 -3.79 -18.50
N ALA A 265 18.52 -3.69 -17.76
CA ALA A 265 18.50 -3.61 -16.30
C ALA A 265 17.71 -2.39 -15.82
N ASP A 266 17.85 -1.26 -16.51
CA ASP A 266 17.17 0.00 -16.15
C ASP A 266 15.65 -0.10 -16.30
N ALA A 267 15.15 -0.69 -17.40
CA ALA A 267 13.72 -0.89 -17.59
C ALA A 267 13.15 -1.84 -16.53
N THR A 268 13.88 -2.90 -16.19
CA THR A 268 13.51 -3.82 -15.11
C THR A 268 13.52 -3.13 -13.74
N ALA A 269 14.49 -2.24 -13.48
CA ALA A 269 14.53 -1.45 -12.24
C ALA A 269 13.32 -0.51 -12.14
N ASN A 270 12.98 0.19 -13.22
CA ASN A 270 11.81 1.07 -13.28
C ASN A 270 10.49 0.31 -13.05
N SER A 271 10.37 -0.88 -13.65
CA SER A 271 9.24 -1.79 -13.43
C SER A 271 9.05 -2.15 -11.95
N ARG A 272 10.15 -2.46 -11.25
CA ARG A 272 10.14 -2.77 -9.81
C ARG A 272 9.82 -1.58 -8.93
N ILE A 273 10.16 -0.36 -9.34
CA ILE A 273 9.79 0.87 -8.62
C ILE A 273 8.28 1.11 -8.75
N ASN A 274 7.75 0.94 -9.96
CA ASN A 274 6.33 1.15 -10.26
C ASN A 274 5.39 0.12 -9.58
N SER A 275 5.92 -1.01 -9.13
CA SER A 275 5.13 -1.99 -8.37
C SER A 275 5.06 -1.72 -6.87
N ARG A 276 5.70 -0.65 -6.36
CA ARG A 276 5.77 -0.36 -4.91
C ARG A 276 4.84 0.79 -4.55
N LEU A 277 4.00 0.58 -3.54
CA LEU A 277 2.99 1.55 -3.15
C LEU A 277 3.54 2.89 -2.65
N PRO A 278 4.67 2.98 -1.89
CA PRO A 278 5.21 4.27 -1.48
C PRO A 278 5.45 5.23 -2.66
N TYR A 279 5.94 4.69 -3.79
CA TYR A 279 6.19 5.48 -5.00
C TYR A 279 4.91 5.75 -5.79
N ILE A 280 3.93 4.84 -5.76
CA ILE A 280 2.62 5.07 -6.35
C ILE A 280 1.83 6.14 -5.58
N PHE A 281 1.91 6.17 -4.25
CA PHE A 281 1.33 7.26 -3.44
C PHE A 281 1.97 8.60 -3.77
N LEU A 282 3.30 8.64 -3.88
CA LEU A 282 4.03 9.83 -4.29
C LEU A 282 3.58 10.33 -5.67
N LEU A 283 3.59 9.45 -6.67
CA LEU A 283 3.19 9.79 -8.03
C LEU A 283 1.72 10.25 -8.10
N SER A 284 0.85 9.57 -7.35
CA SER A 284 -0.57 9.91 -7.27
C SER A 284 -0.79 11.32 -6.72
N ARG A 285 -0.07 11.67 -5.65
CA ARG A 285 -0.16 13.01 -5.06
C ARG A 285 0.40 14.10 -5.98
N ILE A 286 1.48 13.80 -6.71
CA ILE A 286 2.00 14.69 -7.75
C ILE A 286 0.96 14.88 -8.87
N ALA A 287 0.26 13.82 -9.28
CA ALA A 287 -0.81 13.91 -10.28
C ALA A 287 -1.98 14.77 -9.79
N HIS A 288 -2.34 14.70 -8.50
CA HIS A 288 -3.34 15.60 -7.90
C HIS A 288 -2.92 17.07 -8.00
N TYR A 289 -1.67 17.39 -7.65
CA TYR A 289 -1.16 18.76 -7.79
C TYR A 289 -1.12 19.22 -9.24
N LEU A 290 -0.64 18.39 -10.17
CA LEU A 290 -0.58 18.73 -11.58
C LEU A 290 -1.97 18.99 -12.17
N LYS A 291 -2.99 18.22 -11.79
CA LYS A 291 -4.38 18.46 -12.21
C LYS A 291 -4.90 19.81 -11.71
N LEU A 292 -4.59 20.19 -10.47
CA LEU A 292 -4.97 21.49 -9.91
C LEU A 292 -4.24 22.65 -10.61
N ILE A 293 -2.92 22.56 -10.76
CA ILE A 293 -2.10 23.56 -11.47
C ILE A 293 -2.55 23.70 -12.92
N GLN A 294 -2.85 22.59 -13.59
CA GLN A 294 -3.36 22.60 -14.95
C GLN A 294 -4.66 23.40 -15.04
N ARG A 295 -5.62 23.16 -14.13
CA ARG A 295 -6.91 23.87 -14.10
C ARG A 295 -6.75 25.38 -13.93
N GLU A 296 -5.89 25.81 -13.02
CA GLU A 296 -5.64 27.25 -12.79
C GLU A 296 -5.03 27.95 -14.01
N ASN A 297 -4.31 27.21 -14.85
CA ASN A 297 -3.70 27.74 -16.07
C ASN A 297 -4.63 27.77 -17.29
N ILE A 298 -5.80 27.11 -17.25
CA ILE A 298 -6.76 27.11 -18.38
C ILE A 298 -7.26 28.55 -18.62
N GLY A 299 -7.17 29.00 -19.88
CA GLY A 299 -7.59 30.34 -20.29
C GLY A 299 -6.50 31.41 -20.18
N THR A 300 -5.32 31.08 -19.65
CA THR A 300 -4.17 31.99 -19.66
C THR A 300 -3.46 31.98 -21.02
N THR A 301 -2.89 33.11 -21.43
CA THR A 301 -2.11 33.24 -22.68
C THR A 301 -0.66 32.80 -22.45
N LYS A 302 -0.46 31.51 -22.15
CA LYS A 302 0.87 30.92 -21.93
C LYS A 302 1.30 30.10 -23.14
N ASP A 303 2.56 30.24 -23.53
CA ASP A 303 3.16 29.39 -24.55
C ASP A 303 3.71 28.10 -23.93
N ARG A 304 4.02 27.12 -24.79
CA ARG A 304 4.59 25.83 -24.39
C ARG A 304 5.83 25.99 -23.49
N ARG A 305 6.71 26.95 -23.82
CA ARG A 305 7.99 27.16 -23.14
C ARG A 305 7.79 27.70 -21.73
N LEU A 306 6.86 28.64 -21.56
CA LEU A 306 6.52 29.20 -20.25
C LEU A 306 5.86 28.15 -19.36
N LEU A 307 4.94 27.35 -19.90
CA LEU A 307 4.34 26.23 -19.17
C LEU A 307 5.40 25.21 -18.72
N GLU A 308 6.32 24.84 -19.61
CA GLU A 308 7.43 23.95 -19.28
C GLU A 308 8.32 24.54 -18.17
N LEU A 309 8.62 25.84 -18.23
CA LEU A 309 9.41 26.53 -17.21
C LEU A 309 8.71 26.54 -15.85
N GLU A 310 7.42 26.90 -15.80
CA GLU A 310 6.65 26.96 -14.56
C GLU A 310 6.50 25.59 -13.90
N LEU A 311 6.18 24.56 -14.67
CA LEU A 311 6.07 23.19 -14.16
C LEU A 311 7.42 22.65 -13.66
N ASN A 312 8.52 22.97 -14.35
CA ASN A 312 9.86 22.61 -13.89
C ASN A 312 10.27 23.39 -12.63
N THR A 313 9.89 24.66 -12.50
CA THR A 313 10.14 25.44 -11.27
C THR A 313 9.35 24.87 -10.10
N TRP A 314 8.08 24.50 -10.31
CA TRP A 314 7.26 23.85 -9.30
C TRP A 314 7.85 22.51 -8.85
N VAL A 315 8.17 21.62 -9.79
CA VAL A 315 8.67 20.27 -9.45
C VAL A 315 10.05 20.31 -8.77
N ARG A 316 10.89 21.30 -9.08
CA ARG A 316 12.17 21.51 -8.38
C ARG A 316 11.98 21.83 -6.90
N GLY A 317 10.86 22.45 -6.51
CA GLY A 317 10.51 22.63 -5.10
C GLY A 317 10.30 21.32 -4.33
N LEU A 318 10.20 20.18 -5.02
CA LEU A 318 10.07 18.85 -4.43
C LEU A 318 11.39 18.05 -4.43
N VAL A 319 12.45 18.61 -5.02
CA VAL A 319 13.73 17.94 -5.24
C VAL A 319 14.75 18.38 -4.18
N THR A 320 15.47 17.42 -3.59
CA THR A 320 16.69 17.73 -2.82
C THR A 320 17.93 17.55 -3.69
N GLU A 321 18.61 18.66 -3.99
CA GLU A 321 19.88 18.63 -4.74
C GLU A 321 21.10 18.29 -3.85
N MET A 322 20.94 18.31 -2.53
CA MET A 322 22.01 17.99 -1.58
C MET A 322 22.39 16.51 -1.66
N THR A 323 23.69 16.23 -1.60
CA THR A 323 24.23 14.86 -1.64
C THR A 323 23.97 14.06 -0.36
N ASP A 324 23.77 14.74 0.77
CA ASP A 324 23.47 14.12 2.07
C ASP A 324 22.47 15.01 2.86
N PRO A 325 21.20 15.07 2.41
CA PRO A 325 20.17 15.81 3.13
C PRO A 325 19.82 15.06 4.42
N GLY A 326 19.59 15.78 5.53
CA GLY A 326 19.08 15.15 6.75
C GLY A 326 17.72 14.49 6.54
N ASP A 327 17.40 13.49 7.36
CA ASP A 327 16.21 12.62 7.20
C ASP A 327 14.89 13.42 7.06
N ASP A 328 14.71 14.49 7.83
CA ASP A 328 13.52 15.36 7.77
C ASP A 328 13.38 16.09 6.42
N LEU A 329 14.51 16.49 5.83
CA LEU A 329 14.51 17.16 4.53
C LEU A 329 14.22 16.16 3.40
N GLN A 330 14.77 14.94 3.48
CA GLN A 330 14.44 13.86 2.55
C GLN A 330 12.97 13.46 2.61
N ALA A 331 12.38 13.47 3.81
CA ALA A 331 10.98 13.11 4.01
C ALA A 331 10.02 14.16 3.43
N SER A 332 10.36 15.45 3.55
CA SER A 332 9.57 16.57 3.02
C SER A 332 9.76 16.81 1.52
N HIS A 333 10.93 16.45 0.98
CA HIS A 333 11.28 16.59 -0.44
C HIS A 333 11.58 15.19 -1.03
N PRO A 334 10.54 14.48 -1.48
CA PRO A 334 10.62 13.05 -1.77
C PRO A 334 11.37 12.70 -3.07
N LEU A 335 11.77 13.69 -3.88
CA LEU A 335 12.41 13.50 -5.16
C LEU A 335 13.91 13.81 -5.10
N ARG A 336 14.70 13.00 -5.79
CA ARG A 336 16.12 13.23 -6.04
C ARG A 336 16.35 14.02 -7.33
N ASP A 337 15.54 13.77 -8.34
CA ASP A 337 15.57 14.49 -9.61
C ASP A 337 14.18 14.46 -10.25
N ALA A 338 13.85 15.50 -11.00
CA ALA A 338 12.59 15.58 -11.72
C ALA A 338 12.69 16.50 -12.93
N LYS A 339 12.00 16.11 -14.01
CA LYS A 339 11.94 16.86 -15.25
C LYS A 339 10.55 16.80 -15.85
N VAL A 340 10.01 17.94 -16.21
CA VAL A 340 8.76 18.04 -16.96
C VAL A 340 9.08 18.45 -18.40
N ILE A 341 8.47 17.77 -19.37
CA ILE A 341 8.52 18.10 -20.79
C ILE A 341 7.11 18.42 -21.24
N VAL A 342 6.93 19.54 -21.94
CA VAL A 342 5.65 19.96 -22.50
C VAL A 342 5.77 19.95 -24.02
N GLU A 343 4.87 19.21 -24.68
CA GLU A 343 4.79 19.06 -26.13
C GLU A 343 3.48 19.68 -26.64
N ASP A 344 3.52 20.35 -27.80
CA ASP A 344 2.30 20.80 -28.48
C ASP A 344 1.55 19.62 -29.09
N ILE A 345 0.22 19.66 -29.11
CA ILE A 345 -0.60 18.74 -29.88
C ILE A 345 -0.92 19.41 -31.22
N GLU A 346 -0.24 18.99 -32.28
CA GLU A 346 -0.30 19.64 -33.61
C GLU A 346 -1.74 19.79 -34.14
N ASP A 347 -2.57 18.78 -33.92
CA ASP A 347 -3.96 18.74 -34.39
C ASP A 347 -4.94 19.54 -33.50
N ASN A 348 -4.48 20.09 -32.37
CA ASN A 348 -5.34 20.80 -31.42
C ASN A 348 -4.62 22.00 -30.77
N PRO A 349 -4.60 23.17 -31.44
CA PRO A 349 -3.93 24.37 -30.92
C PRO A 349 -4.43 24.77 -29.53
N GLY A 350 -3.49 25.05 -28.61
CA GLY A 350 -3.78 25.38 -27.22
C GLY A 350 -3.87 24.16 -26.29
N PHE A 351 -3.79 22.93 -26.82
CA PHE A 351 -3.63 21.72 -26.03
C PHE A 351 -2.16 21.29 -26.00
N PHE A 352 -1.72 20.92 -24.80
CA PHE A 352 -0.35 20.49 -24.55
C PHE A 352 -0.35 19.10 -23.92
N ARG A 353 0.67 18.31 -24.25
CA ARG A 353 0.97 17.03 -23.61
C ARG A 353 2.11 17.22 -22.62
N VAL A 354 1.86 16.91 -21.36
CA VAL A 354 2.86 17.00 -20.28
C VAL A 354 3.39 15.60 -19.98
N LYS A 355 4.72 15.44 -20.03
CA LYS A 355 5.44 14.23 -19.59
C LYS A 355 6.29 14.59 -18.38
N LEU A 356 6.00 13.98 -17.23
CA LEU A 356 6.80 14.11 -16.02
C LEU A 356 7.69 12.87 -15.85
N TYR A 357 8.98 13.11 -15.64
CA TYR A 357 9.95 12.13 -15.21
C TYR A 357 10.36 12.48 -13.78
N ALA A 358 10.27 11.53 -12.86
CA ALA A 358 10.60 11.75 -11.46
C ALA A 358 11.42 10.57 -10.93
N VAL A 359 12.50 10.88 -10.23
CA VAL A 359 13.37 9.90 -9.56
C VAL A 359 13.19 10.08 -8.06
N PRO A 360 12.53 9.15 -7.37
CA PRO A 360 12.36 9.25 -5.92
C PRO A 360 13.64 8.89 -5.18
N HIS A 361 13.71 9.24 -3.89
CA HIS A 361 14.72 8.67 -3.00
C HIS A 361 14.49 7.17 -2.80
N PHE A 362 15.55 6.38 -2.95
CA PHE A 362 15.46 4.93 -2.80
C PHE A 362 15.50 4.53 -1.33
N GLN A 363 14.50 3.75 -0.91
CA GLN A 363 14.50 3.10 0.39
C GLN A 363 15.27 1.78 0.32
N VAL A 364 15.90 1.38 1.42
CA VAL A 364 16.59 0.10 1.52
C VAL A 364 15.56 -1.04 1.51
N GLU A 365 15.70 -1.95 0.55
CA GLU A 365 14.81 -3.11 0.38
C GLU A 365 15.37 -4.38 1.00
N GLY A 366 16.69 -4.49 1.05
CA GLY A 366 17.41 -5.69 1.47
C GLY A 366 18.89 -5.55 1.15
N MET A 367 19.72 -6.37 1.78
CA MET A 367 21.17 -6.39 1.59
C MET A 367 21.63 -7.83 1.45
N ASP A 368 22.34 -8.13 0.35
CA ASP A 368 23.05 -9.41 0.23
C ASP A 368 24.44 -9.26 0.87
N VAL A 369 24.67 -10.00 1.95
CA VAL A 369 25.90 -9.89 2.75
C VAL A 369 26.71 -11.17 2.60
N ASN A 370 27.76 -11.10 1.77
CA ASN A 370 28.71 -12.18 1.60
C ASN A 370 29.89 -12.02 2.58
N LEU A 371 29.98 -12.94 3.55
CA LEU A 371 31.07 -12.96 4.54
C LEU A 371 32.18 -13.89 4.06
N SER A 372 33.41 -13.39 3.99
CA SER A 372 34.60 -14.18 3.66
C SER A 372 35.71 -13.90 4.64
N LEU A 373 36.26 -14.96 5.26
CA LEU A 373 37.46 -14.88 6.09
C LEU A 373 38.69 -14.87 5.17
N VAL A 374 39.42 -13.77 5.18
CA VAL A 374 40.64 -13.60 4.39
C VAL A 374 41.84 -13.41 5.33
N SER A 375 42.96 -14.05 5.01
CA SER A 375 44.20 -13.91 5.78
C SER A 375 44.88 -12.55 5.59
N GLN A 376 44.60 -11.88 4.47
CA GLN A 376 44.97 -10.50 4.19
C GLN A 376 43.84 -9.85 3.40
N MET A 377 43.56 -8.57 3.70
CA MET A 377 42.54 -7.82 2.97
C MET A 377 42.89 -7.78 1.48
N PRO A 378 41.94 -8.10 0.58
CA PRO A 378 42.16 -7.97 -0.85
C PRO A 378 42.53 -6.53 -1.16
N LYS A 379 43.69 -6.33 -1.79
CA LYS A 379 44.11 -5.00 -2.26
C LYS A 379 43.12 -4.56 -3.33
N ALA A 380 42.48 -3.41 -3.14
CA ALA A 380 41.66 -2.80 -4.17
C ALA A 380 42.50 -2.69 -5.45
N LYS A 381 42.03 -3.29 -6.55
CA LYS A 381 42.66 -3.06 -7.86
C LYS A 381 42.47 -1.57 -8.17
N SER A 382 43.58 -0.85 -8.25
CA SER A 382 43.65 0.55 -8.69
C SER A 382 43.15 0.71 -10.12
#